data_AF-A0A0Q0XU78-F1
#
_entry.id   AF-A0A0Q0XU78-F1
#
_cell.length_a   1.000
_cell.length_b   1.000
_cell.length_c   1.000
_cell.angle_alpha   90.00
_cell.angle_beta   90.00
_cell.angle_gamma   90.00
#
_symmetry.space_group_name_H-M   'P 1'
#
loop_
_entity.id
_entity.type
_entity.pdbx_description
1 polymer ?
#
loop_
_entity_poly.entity_id
_entity_poly.type
_entity_poly.pdbx_seq_one_letter_code
_entity_poly.pdbx_strand_id
1 'polypeptide(L)' 'MIGLTVIWLIYELQLHHFVKWHFLTVGAVHIIMSIIINRQFTTKDINYLGWIHAVSGVVFFAYGHFIL' A
#
# COMPACT_ATOMS: atom_id res chain seq x y z
N MET A 1 4.90 -8.97 0.20
CA MET A 1 3.89 -7.90 0.02
C MET A 1 4.17 -7.05 -1.21
N ILE A 2 5.28 -6.31 -1.31
CA ILE A 2 5.52 -5.40 -2.46
C ILE A 2 5.33 -6.08 -3.83
N GLY A 3 5.89 -7.28 -4.02
CA GLY A 3 5.67 -8.04 -5.28
C GLY A 3 4.21 -8.40 -5.54
N LEU A 4 3.43 -8.73 -4.50
CA LEU A 4 1.99 -8.98 -4.63
C LEU A 4 1.24 -7.71 -5.01
N THR A 5 1.62 -6.56 -4.45
CA THR A 5 1.06 -5.26 -4.80
C THR A 5 1.33 -4.91 -6.27
N VAL A 6 2.52 -5.22 -6.78
CA VAL A 6 2.85 -5.02 -8.21
C VAL A 6 2.00 -5.91 -9.10
N ILE A 7 1.86 -7.20 -8.77
CA ILE A 7 1.01 -8.13 -9.53
C ILE A 7 -0.45 -7.67 -9.50
N TRP A 8 -0.97 -7.29 -8.32
CA TRP A 8 -2.32 -6.75 -8.19
C TRP A 8 -2.51 -5.47 -9.01
N LEU A 9 -1.53 -4.56 -9.01
CA LEU A 9 -1.62 -3.32 -9.77
C LEU A 9 -1.64 -3.59 -11.28
N ILE A 10 -0.87 -4.56 -11.77
CA ILE A 10 -0.93 -4.98 -13.18
C ILE A 10 -2.32 -5.50 -13.53
N TYR A 11 -2.92 -6.33 -12.67
CA TYR A 11 -4.29 -6.80 -12.83
C TYR A 11 -5.31 -5.63 -12.83
N GLU A 12 -5.18 -4.70 -11.89
CA GLU A 12 -6.08 -3.55 -11.76
C GLU A 12 -6.01 -2.63 -12.99
N LEU A 13 -4.82 -2.47 -13.58
CA LEU A 13 -4.60 -1.71 -14.83
C LEU A 13 -5.20 -2.39 -16.07
N GLN A 14 -5.54 -3.68 -16.00
CA GLN A 14 -6.23 -4.40 -17.08
C GLN A 14 -7.75 -4.29 -16.98
N LEU A 15 -8.29 -3.78 -15.87
CA LEU A 15 -9.73 -3.57 -15.72
C LEU A 15 -10.20 -2.41 -16.58
N HIS A 16 -11.41 -2.53 -17.14
CA HIS A 16 -12.02 -1.46 -17.93
C HIS A 16 -12.41 -0.22 -17.08
N HIS A 17 -12.56 -0.42 -15.77
CA HIS A 17 -12.74 0.65 -14.80
C HIS A 17 -12.04 0.28 -13.50
N PHE A 18 -11.47 1.26 -12.83
CA PHE A 18 -10.85 1.07 -11.53
C PHE A 18 -11.92 0.88 -10.44
N VAL A 19 -11.68 -0.05 -9.52
CA VAL A 19 -12.61 -0.31 -8.42
C VAL A 19 -12.10 0.38 -7.16
N LYS A 20 -12.78 1.46 -6.76
CA LYS A 20 -12.47 2.27 -5.56
C LYS A 20 -12.07 1.45 -4.34
N TRP A 21 -12.84 0.42 -4.03
CA TRP A 21 -12.62 -0.42 -2.86
C TRP A 21 -11.33 -1.24 -2.91
N HIS A 22 -10.84 -1.61 -4.10
CA HIS A 22 -9.56 -2.32 -4.21
C HIS A 22 -8.41 -1.42 -3.76
N PHE A 23 -8.38 -0.16 -4.21
CA PHE A 23 -7.37 0.83 -3.83
C PHE A 23 -7.41 1.18 -2.34
N LEU A 24 -8.61 1.40 -1.78
CA LEU A 24 -8.77 1.66 -0.34
C LEU A 24 -8.27 0.48 0.51
N THR A 25 -8.61 -0.74 0.09
CA THR A 25 -8.21 -1.97 0.81
C THR A 25 -6.70 -2.17 0.75
N VAL A 26 -6.09 -2.05 -0.42
CA VAL A 26 -4.62 -2.15 -0.58
C VAL A 26 -3.92 -1.05 0.22
N GLY A 27 -4.44 0.17 0.19
CA GLY A 27 -3.93 1.28 1.01
C GLY A 27 -3.95 0.95 2.50
N ALA A 28 -5.08 0.48 3.03
CA ALA A 28 -5.23 0.08 4.43
C ALA A 28 -4.28 -1.07 4.82
N VAL A 29 -4.14 -2.10 3.97
CA VAL A 29 -3.21 -3.21 4.18
C VAL A 29 -1.77 -2.71 4.28
N HIS A 30 -1.37 -1.79 3.42
CA HIS A 30 -0.04 -1.18 3.45
C HIS A 30 0.21 -0.37 4.73
N ILE A 31 -0.78 0.38 5.23
CA ILE A 31 -0.69 1.10 6.52
C ILE A 31 -0.55 0.12 7.70
N ILE A 32 -1.35 -0.95 7.73
CA ILE A 32 -1.22 -1.98 8.78
C ILE A 32 0.17 -2.62 8.73
N MET A 33 0.64 -2.94 7.53
CA MET A 33 1.95 -3.53 7.33
C MET A 33 3.08 -2.58 7.76
N SER A 34 2.97 -1.28 7.50
CA SER A 34 3.98 -0.30 7.96
C SER A 34 4.07 -0.28 9.49
N ILE A 35 2.93 -0.36 10.21
CA ILE A 35 2.91 -0.42 11.68
C ILE A 35 3.60 -1.69 12.18
N ILE A 36 3.27 -2.86 11.61
CA ILE A 36 3.85 -4.14 11.99
C ILE A 36 5.37 -4.13 11.77
N ILE A 37 5.81 -3.73 10.58
CA ILE A 37 7.23 -3.68 10.20
C ILE A 37 7.97 -2.67 11.10
N ASN A 38 7.38 -1.52 11.40
CA ASN A 38 8.01 -0.54 12.27
C ASN A 38 8.20 -1.03 13.70
N ARG A 39 7.28 -1.86 14.21
CA ARG A 39 7.43 -2.53 15.51
C ARG A 39 8.48 -3.66 15.50
N GLN A 40 8.76 -4.25 14.35
CA GLN A 40 9.75 -5.33 14.23
C GLN A 40 11.19 -4.83 14.07
N PHE A 41 11.38 -3.62 13.54
CA PHE A 41 12.69 -3.04 13.25
C PHE A 41 13.02 -1.81 14.11
N THR A 42 12.49 -1.75 15.33
CA THR A 42 12.63 -0.62 16.27
C THR A 42 14.08 -0.28 16.63
N THR A 43 15.02 -1.22 16.46
CA THR A 43 16.44 -1.05 16.77
C THR A 43 17.28 -0.55 15.58
N LYS A 44 16.68 -0.39 14.39
CA LYS A 44 17.37 0.17 13.22
C LYS A 44 17.18 1.67 13.16
N ASP A 45 18.25 2.40 12.88
CA ASP A 45 18.21 3.86 12.69
C ASP A 45 17.25 4.27 11.57
N ILE A 46 17.14 3.45 10.52
CA ILE A 46 16.23 3.69 9.39
C ILE A 46 15.54 2.39 8.97
N ASN A 47 14.21 2.45 8.88
CA ASN A 47 13.35 1.35 8.44
C ASN A 47 12.73 1.62 7.06
N TYR A 48 13.55 1.54 6.01
CA TYR A 48 13.11 1.81 4.63
C TYR A 48 11.87 1.01 4.22
N LEU A 49 11.76 -0.25 4.66
CA LEU A 49 10.62 -1.09 4.34
C LEU A 49 9.32 -0.55 4.96
N GLY A 50 9.37 -0.11 6.23
CA GLY A 50 8.25 0.55 6.89
C GLY A 50 7.82 1.83 6.17
N TRP A 51 8.78 2.65 5.74
CA TRP A 51 8.52 3.87 4.96
C TRP A 51 7.87 3.58 3.60
N ILE A 52 8.36 2.58 2.85
CA ILE A 52 7.76 2.17 1.58
C ILE A 52 6.30 1.78 1.80
N HIS A 53 6.02 0.96 2.82
CA HIS A 53 4.65 0.58 3.14
C HIS A 53 3.77 1.77 3.53
N ALA A 54 4.27 2.71 4.33
CA ALA A 54 3.52 3.90 4.71
C ALA A 54 3.19 4.77 3.49
N VAL A 55 4.17 5.05 2.64
CA VAL A 55 3.99 5.86 1.42
C VAL A 55 3.03 5.18 0.44
N SER A 56 3.20 3.89 0.16
CA SER A 56 2.27 3.14 -0.67
C SER A 56 0.85 3.17 -0.10
N GLY A 57 0.72 3.03 1.22
CA GLY A 57 -0.57 3.11 1.92
C GLY A 57 -1.27 4.43 1.66
N VAL A 58 -0.57 5.55 1.86
CA VAL A 58 -1.09 6.89 1.61
C VAL A 58 -1.46 7.09 0.14
N VAL A 59 -0.60 6.69 -0.80
CA VAL A 59 -0.84 6.86 -2.24
C VAL A 59 -2.08 6.10 -2.69
N PHE A 60 -2.19 4.80 -2.37
CA PHE A 60 -3.34 4.00 -2.80
C PHE A 60 -4.63 4.42 -2.12
N PHE A 61 -4.58 4.75 -0.81
CA PHE A 61 -5.76 5.22 -0.10
C PHE A 61 -6.23 6.58 -0.64
N ALA A 62 -5.31 7.52 -0.89
CA ALA A 62 -5.64 8.83 -1.46
C ALA A 62 -6.20 8.70 -2.88
N TYR A 63 -5.61 7.86 -3.73
CA TYR A 63 -6.13 7.60 -5.07
C TYR A 63 -7.55 7.03 -5.01
N GLY A 64 -7.77 5.99 -4.19
CA GLY A 64 -9.11 5.41 -4.01
C GLY A 64 -10.12 6.38 -3.40
N HIS A 65 -9.70 7.29 -2.51
CA HIS A 65 -10.63 8.19 -1.83
C HIS A 65 -10.98 9.44 -2.63
N PHE A 66 -9.99 10.10 -3.23
CA PHE A 66 -10.11 11.42 -3.84
C PHE A 66 -10.17 11.42 -5.37
N ILE A 67 -9.63 10.38 -6.04
CA ILE A 67 -9.56 10.34 -7.51
C ILE A 67 -10.64 9.41 -8.10
N LEU A 68 -10.90 8.29 -7.43
CA LEU A 68 -11.98 7.34 -7.75
C LEU A 68 -13.25 7.58 -6.93
#